data_AF-A0A2N0XZM4-F1
#
_entry.id   AF-A0A2N0XZM4-F1
#
_cell.length_a   1.000
_cell.length_b   1.000
_cell.length_c   1.000
_cell.angle_alpha   90.00
_cell.angle_beta   90.00
_cell.angle_gamma   90.00
#
_symmetry.space_group_name_H-M   'P 1'
#
loop_
_entity.id
_entity.type
_entity.pdbx_description
1 polymer ?
#
loop_
_entity_poly.entity_id
_entity_poly.type
_entity_poly.pdbx_seq_one_letter_code
_entity_poly.pdbx_strand_id
1 'polypeptide(L)'
;MFQTGDQYLMVKRTLTIASFLLSCLGSLAFSGYALAQEVTETSLLERAQTCRAISAKVDRLACFDGLFGTPITQAPTTKALVRPEPWQRAVKSEARRSDMQNGDEPYGWIRNETTDGNGDKALWFTLNSMPRVDSEQAPVVLMASCIKKISRLEIIFPDQQEGARADVSLGSERQRWTFDEQGMVLRSGRGLAAISILKPLVRQKQIHVRSNSERIDGLVFETPNSKDTLSELRELCRW
;
A
#
# COMPACT_ATOMS: atom_id res chain seq x y z
N MET A 1 54.49 10.56 7.68
CA MET A 1 55.91 10.85 7.97
C MET A 1 56.60 9.52 8.24
N PHE A 2 57.59 9.17 7.40
CA PHE A 2 58.38 7.91 7.33
C PHE A 2 57.58 6.64 6.93
N GLN A 3 58.04 5.70 6.09
CA GLN A 3 59.36 5.37 5.50
C GLN A 3 59.09 4.44 4.27
N THR A 4 59.56 4.75 3.06
CA THR A 4 60.78 4.26 2.35
C THR A 4 60.71 2.87 1.70
N GLY A 5 61.33 2.76 0.51
CA GLY A 5 61.73 1.49 -0.12
C GLY A 5 61.47 1.47 -1.63
N ASP A 6 61.98 2.40 -2.43
CA ASP A 6 63.33 2.41 -3.04
C ASP A 6 63.39 1.62 -4.37
N GLN A 7 63.59 2.37 -5.46
CA GLN A 7 63.67 1.91 -6.85
C GLN A 7 65.14 1.81 -7.27
N TYR A 8 65.56 0.63 -7.70
CA TYR A 8 66.82 0.36 -8.40
C TYR A 8 66.51 -0.75 -9.42
N LEU A 9 67.08 -0.86 -10.62
CA LEU A 9 67.97 -0.04 -11.43
C LEU A 9 67.99 -0.75 -12.79
N MET A 10 67.93 0.00 -13.89
CA MET A 10 68.24 -0.52 -15.21
C MET A 10 69.72 -0.92 -15.28
N VAL A 11 70.02 -2.13 -15.77
CA VAL A 11 71.23 -2.37 -16.58
C VAL A 11 70.90 -3.26 -17.77
N LYS A 12 71.16 -2.69 -18.94
CA LYS A 12 70.99 -3.22 -20.29
C LYS A 12 72.20 -4.07 -20.71
N ARG A 13 71.91 -5.11 -21.50
CA ARG A 13 72.59 -5.55 -22.75
C ARG A 13 74.07 -5.99 -22.62
N THR A 14 74.65 -6.96 -23.32
CA THR A 14 74.36 -7.83 -24.48
C THR A 14 75.69 -8.53 -24.76
N LEU A 15 75.70 -9.80 -25.20
CA LEU A 15 76.52 -10.39 -26.30
C LEU A 15 76.48 -11.93 -26.19
N THR A 16 75.86 -12.65 -27.15
CA THR A 16 76.48 -13.46 -28.25
C THR A 16 77.29 -14.68 -27.76
N ILE A 17 77.21 -15.92 -28.24
CA ILE A 17 76.86 -16.54 -29.54
C ILE A 17 76.81 -18.09 -29.34
N ALA A 18 76.20 -18.79 -30.31
CA ALA A 18 76.42 -20.20 -30.74
C ALA A 18 75.65 -21.37 -30.08
N SER A 19 74.60 -21.77 -30.81
CA SER A 19 74.29 -23.11 -31.34
C SER A 19 74.74 -24.37 -30.58
N PHE A 20 73.77 -25.23 -30.26
CA PHE A 20 73.81 -26.66 -30.62
C PHE A 20 72.38 -27.24 -30.69
N LEU A 21 72.18 -28.10 -31.68
CA LEU A 21 70.92 -28.78 -32.06
C LEU A 21 70.38 -29.72 -30.96
N LEU A 22 69.05 -29.91 -30.91
CA LEU A 22 68.34 -31.18 -31.21
C LEU A 22 67.02 -31.37 -30.40
N SER A 23 65.94 -31.62 -31.15
CA SER A 23 64.79 -32.52 -30.85
C SER A 23 63.68 -32.17 -29.83
N CYS A 24 62.47 -32.20 -30.39
CA CYS A 24 61.26 -32.90 -29.93
C CYS A 24 60.23 -32.24 -28.98
N LEU A 25 59.07 -31.94 -29.59
CA LEU A 25 57.71 -32.34 -29.18
C LEU A 25 57.20 -31.89 -27.80
N GLY A 26 56.24 -30.96 -27.81
CA GLY A 26 55.47 -30.61 -26.64
C GLY A 26 54.39 -29.54 -26.88
N SER A 27 53.52 -29.77 -27.86
CA SER A 27 52.31 -28.94 -28.06
C SER A 27 51.24 -29.32 -27.03
N LEU A 28 50.95 -28.45 -26.06
CA LEU A 28 49.63 -28.41 -25.40
C LEU A 28 49.32 -26.95 -25.03
N ALA A 29 48.66 -26.25 -25.95
CA ALA A 29 47.93 -25.03 -25.64
C ALA A 29 46.60 -25.43 -24.99
N PHE A 30 46.47 -25.17 -23.69
CA PHE A 30 45.21 -25.33 -22.95
C PHE A 30 44.34 -24.10 -23.23
N SER A 31 43.59 -24.11 -24.34
CA SER A 31 42.50 -23.15 -24.55
C SER A 31 41.35 -23.51 -23.60
N GLY A 32 41.27 -22.79 -22.48
CA GLY A 32 40.10 -22.81 -21.61
C GLY A 32 38.92 -22.14 -22.29
N TYR A 33 38.04 -22.93 -22.90
CA TYR A 33 36.74 -22.45 -23.37
C TYR A 33 35.84 -22.21 -22.15
N ALA A 34 35.65 -20.94 -21.78
CA ALA A 34 34.56 -20.54 -20.90
C ALA A 34 33.25 -20.61 -21.71
N LEU A 35 32.40 -21.60 -21.43
CA LEU A 35 31.05 -21.64 -21.96
C LEU A 35 30.21 -20.59 -21.23
N ALA A 36 29.96 -19.46 -21.89
CA ALA A 36 28.88 -18.56 -21.51
C ALA A 36 27.55 -19.28 -21.81
N GLN A 37 26.83 -19.70 -20.77
CA GLN A 37 25.46 -20.19 -20.92
C GLN A 37 24.56 -19.02 -21.29
N GLU A 38 24.15 -18.95 -22.56
CA GLU A 38 22.98 -18.16 -22.96
C GLU A 38 21.75 -18.76 -22.26
N VAL A 39 21.13 -17.98 -21.37
CA VAL A 39 19.85 -18.34 -20.76
C VAL A 39 18.77 -18.20 -21.83
N THR A 40 18.45 -19.30 -22.50
CA THR A 40 17.35 -19.37 -23.47
C THR A 40 16.00 -19.21 -22.75
N GLU A 41 14.97 -18.68 -23.41
CA GLU A 41 13.63 -18.50 -22.84
C GLU A 41 13.03 -19.81 -22.28
N THR A 42 13.37 -20.95 -22.89
CA THR A 42 12.99 -22.29 -22.41
C THR A 42 13.62 -22.61 -21.05
N SER A 43 14.90 -22.29 -20.86
CA SER A 43 15.59 -22.49 -19.57
C SER A 43 15.04 -21.60 -18.45
N LEU A 44 14.56 -20.40 -18.79
CA LEU A 44 13.90 -19.50 -17.84
C LEU A 44 12.55 -20.06 -17.37
N LEU A 45 11.75 -20.59 -18.31
CA LEU A 45 10.46 -21.21 -18.01
C LEU A 45 10.62 -22.42 -17.09
N GLU A 46 11.59 -23.30 -17.38
CA GLU A 46 11.88 -24.47 -16.54
C GLU A 46 12.27 -24.07 -15.11
N ARG A 47 13.15 -23.07 -14.97
CA ARG A 47 13.52 -22.52 -13.67
C ARG A 47 12.32 -21.90 -12.95
N ALA A 48 11.41 -21.23 -13.66
CA ALA A 48 10.18 -20.69 -13.07
C ALA A 48 9.23 -21.80 -12.58
N GLN A 49 9.19 -22.95 -13.26
CA GLN A 49 8.42 -24.10 -12.81
C GLN A 49 8.97 -24.65 -11.48
N THR A 50 10.28 -24.64 -11.27
CA THR A 50 10.86 -25.09 -9.99
C THR A 50 10.39 -24.24 -8.81
N CYS A 51 10.22 -22.92 -8.99
CA CYS A 51 9.68 -22.06 -7.93
C CYS A 51 8.27 -22.47 -7.49
N ARG A 52 7.45 -23.08 -8.37
CA ARG A 52 6.09 -23.53 -8.02
C ARG A 52 6.06 -24.65 -6.98
N ALA A 53 7.12 -25.45 -6.90
CA ALA A 53 7.23 -26.55 -5.94
C ALA A 53 7.46 -26.07 -4.49
N ILE A 54 7.83 -24.81 -4.30
CA ILE A 54 8.04 -24.23 -2.98
C ILE A 54 6.68 -24.01 -2.30
N SER A 55 6.48 -24.68 -1.16
CA SER A 55 5.24 -24.64 -0.38
C SER A 55 5.08 -23.32 0.38
N ALA A 56 6.15 -22.83 0.98
CA ALA A 56 6.18 -21.57 1.71
C ALA A 56 5.98 -20.39 0.75
N LYS A 57 4.90 -19.62 0.97
CA LYS A 57 4.50 -18.53 0.07
C LYS A 57 5.57 -17.45 -0.10
N VAL A 58 6.28 -17.13 0.99
CA VAL A 58 7.32 -16.08 1.00
C VAL A 58 8.55 -16.55 0.23
N ASP A 59 9.01 -17.78 0.46
CA ASP A 59 10.17 -18.34 -0.24
C ASP A 59 9.91 -18.55 -1.73
N ARG A 60 8.68 -18.95 -2.08
CA ARG A 60 8.26 -19.03 -3.48
C ARG A 60 8.33 -17.68 -4.19
N LEU A 61 7.90 -16.61 -3.51
CA LEU A 61 7.98 -15.26 -4.04
C LEU A 61 9.45 -14.85 -4.24
N ALA A 62 10.29 -15.08 -3.23
CA ALA A 62 11.73 -14.80 -3.31
C ALA A 62 12.42 -15.55 -4.46
N CYS A 63 12.01 -16.79 -4.75
CA CYS A 63 12.50 -17.56 -5.90
C CYS A 63 12.17 -16.89 -7.23
N PHE A 64 10.93 -16.42 -7.40
CA PHE A 64 10.54 -15.67 -8.59
C PHE A 64 11.27 -14.35 -8.70
N ASP A 65 11.41 -13.61 -7.60
CA ASP A 65 12.09 -12.32 -7.58
C ASP A 65 13.57 -12.47 -7.97
N GLY A 66 14.25 -13.50 -7.46
CA GLY A 66 15.62 -13.82 -7.86
C GLY A 66 15.74 -14.27 -9.32
N LEU A 67 14.75 -15.03 -9.82
CA LEU A 67 14.76 -15.54 -11.19
C LEU A 67 14.54 -14.45 -12.24
N PHE A 68 13.61 -13.53 -11.98
CA PHE A 68 13.23 -12.46 -12.90
C PHE A 68 13.95 -11.13 -12.63
N GLY A 69 14.89 -11.11 -11.69
CA GLY A 69 15.65 -9.90 -11.35
C GLY A 69 14.77 -8.79 -10.78
N THR A 70 13.71 -9.16 -10.04
CA THR A 70 12.84 -8.24 -9.29
C THR A 70 13.04 -8.30 -7.77
N PRO A 71 14.28 -8.40 -7.23
CA PRO A 71 14.46 -8.37 -5.79
C PRO A 71 14.04 -7.01 -5.23
N ILE A 72 13.41 -7.01 -4.05
CA ILE A 72 13.15 -5.77 -3.31
C ILE A 72 14.49 -5.30 -2.73
N THR A 73 15.25 -4.53 -3.51
CA THR A 73 16.62 -4.09 -3.17
C THR A 73 16.66 -3.00 -2.11
N GLN A 74 15.55 -2.30 -1.88
CA GLN A 74 15.43 -1.25 -0.89
C GLN A 74 14.05 -1.33 -0.25
N ALA A 75 14.01 -1.47 1.08
CA ALA A 75 12.81 -1.09 1.83
C ALA A 75 12.54 0.38 1.47
N PRO A 76 11.29 0.75 1.13
CA PRO A 76 10.99 2.13 0.76
C PRO A 76 11.48 3.06 1.87
N THR A 77 12.53 3.83 1.57
CA THR A 77 13.00 4.91 2.41
C THR A 77 11.82 5.86 2.61
N THR A 78 11.53 6.19 3.89
CA THR A 78 10.43 7.05 4.36
C THR A 78 9.65 7.67 3.22
N LYS A 79 8.62 6.94 2.73
CA LYS A 79 7.75 7.44 1.66
C LYS A 79 7.27 8.81 2.10
N ALA A 80 7.49 9.82 1.27
CA ALA A 80 6.89 11.14 1.49
C ALA A 80 5.41 10.93 1.84
N LEU A 81 4.91 11.70 2.81
CA LEU A 81 3.53 11.57 3.28
C LEU A 81 2.57 11.93 2.13
N VAL A 82 2.15 10.93 1.36
CA VAL A 82 1.18 11.09 0.28
C VAL A 82 -0.20 11.06 0.93
N ARG A 83 -1.02 12.09 0.72
CA ARG A 83 -2.42 12.06 1.18
C ARG A 83 -3.23 11.19 0.22
N PRO A 84 -3.80 10.05 0.65
CA PRO A 84 -4.59 9.17 -0.21
C PRO A 84 -5.83 9.89 -0.74
N GLU A 85 -6.29 9.48 -1.93
CA GLU A 85 -7.48 10.05 -2.55
C GLU A 85 -8.73 10.00 -1.63
N PRO A 86 -9.04 8.90 -0.90
CA PRO A 86 -10.15 8.89 0.06
C PRO A 86 -10.01 9.91 1.19
N TRP A 87 -8.78 10.16 1.65
CA TRP A 87 -8.51 11.16 2.68
C TRP A 87 -8.79 12.57 2.16
N GLN A 88 -8.27 12.90 0.96
CA GLN A 88 -8.49 14.20 0.34
C GLN A 88 -9.97 14.48 0.10
N ARG A 89 -10.70 13.46 -0.37
CA ARG A 89 -12.15 13.52 -0.58
C ARG A 89 -12.90 13.83 0.73
N ALA A 90 -12.58 13.11 1.79
CA ALA A 90 -13.23 13.30 3.09
C ALA A 90 -12.93 14.67 3.69
N VAL A 91 -11.67 15.10 3.67
CA VAL A 91 -11.26 16.42 4.17
C VAL A 91 -11.90 17.54 3.38
N LYS A 92 -11.92 17.45 2.04
CA LYS A 92 -12.61 18.43 1.19
C LYS A 92 -14.12 18.48 1.48
N SER A 93 -14.75 17.33 1.74
CA SER A 93 -16.16 17.27 2.10
C SER A 93 -16.43 18.00 3.42
N GLU A 94 -15.69 17.65 4.47
CA GLU A 94 -15.88 18.16 5.83
C GLU A 94 -15.41 19.60 6.00
N ALA A 95 -14.50 20.09 5.16
CA ALA A 95 -14.15 21.51 5.10
C ALA A 95 -15.36 22.41 4.79
N ARG A 96 -16.39 21.89 4.10
CA ARG A 96 -17.63 22.64 3.82
C ARG A 96 -18.56 22.72 5.04
N ARG A 97 -18.30 21.97 6.11
CA ARG A 97 -19.16 21.96 7.31
C ARG A 97 -19.18 23.31 8.01
N SER A 98 -18.05 24.04 8.02
CA SER A 98 -18.01 25.42 8.54
C SER A 98 -18.91 26.36 7.77
N ASP A 99 -19.15 26.08 6.49
CA ASP A 99 -19.94 26.95 5.60
C ASP A 99 -21.45 26.69 5.74
N MET A 100 -21.87 25.61 6.42
CA MET A 100 -23.28 25.24 6.64
C MET A 100 -23.96 26.09 7.75
N GLN A 101 -23.46 27.30 7.98
CA GLN A 101 -23.68 28.12 9.17
C GLN A 101 -25.06 28.80 9.28
N ASN A 102 -26.04 28.39 8.47
CA ASN A 102 -27.38 29.00 8.43
C ASN A 102 -28.48 27.96 8.69
N GLY A 103 -28.58 27.49 9.94
CA GLY A 103 -29.76 26.78 10.47
C GLY A 103 -29.78 25.25 10.37
N ASP A 104 -28.75 24.63 9.79
CA ASP A 104 -28.62 23.16 9.76
C ASP A 104 -27.94 22.62 11.03
N GLU A 105 -28.35 21.43 11.47
CA GLU A 105 -27.72 20.69 12.56
C GLU A 105 -26.20 20.55 12.28
N PRO A 106 -25.32 20.88 13.25
CA PRO A 106 -23.86 20.80 13.05
C PRO A 106 -23.37 19.36 12.81
N TYR A 107 -24.26 18.39 12.99
CA TYR A 107 -24.04 16.97 12.88
C TYR A 107 -24.88 16.35 11.77
N GLY A 108 -24.37 15.29 11.15
CA GLY A 108 -25.06 14.59 10.06
C GLY A 108 -24.26 14.52 8.77
N TRP A 109 -24.80 13.72 7.85
CA TRP A 109 -24.13 13.29 6.63
C TRP A 109 -23.99 14.43 5.63
N ILE A 110 -22.76 14.71 5.18
CA ILE A 110 -22.53 15.64 4.08
C ILE A 110 -22.53 14.87 2.76
N ARG A 111 -23.51 15.14 1.90
CA ARG A 111 -23.61 14.56 0.55
C ARG A 111 -22.61 15.19 -0.41
N ASN A 112 -21.98 14.36 -1.24
CA ASN A 112 -21.09 14.78 -2.31
C ASN A 112 -21.18 13.81 -3.49
N GLU A 113 -20.96 14.31 -4.70
CA GLU A 113 -20.89 13.49 -5.90
C GLU A 113 -19.85 14.00 -6.90
N THR A 114 -19.46 13.12 -7.81
CA THR A 114 -18.72 13.45 -9.03
C THR A 114 -19.12 12.49 -10.14
N THR A 115 -18.91 12.89 -11.38
CA THR A 115 -19.02 12.02 -12.55
C THR A 115 -17.66 11.98 -13.23
N ASP A 116 -17.16 10.79 -13.55
CA ASP A 116 -15.89 10.67 -14.29
C ASP A 116 -16.08 10.88 -15.80
N GLY A 117 -14.97 10.88 -16.55
CA GLY A 117 -15.00 11.08 -18.01
C GLY A 117 -15.73 10.00 -18.79
N ASN A 118 -16.01 8.83 -18.17
CA ASN A 118 -16.79 7.76 -18.77
C ASN A 118 -18.28 7.86 -18.41
N GLY A 119 -18.69 8.89 -17.67
CA GLY A 119 -20.06 9.05 -17.20
C GLY A 119 -20.40 8.23 -15.95
N ASP A 120 -19.41 7.57 -15.32
CA ASP A 120 -19.66 6.83 -14.09
C ASP A 120 -19.80 7.80 -12.92
N LYS A 121 -20.97 7.75 -12.27
CA LYS A 121 -21.24 8.52 -11.05
C LYS A 121 -20.55 7.89 -9.85
N ALA A 122 -19.95 8.73 -9.02
CA ALA A 122 -19.45 8.40 -7.70
C ALA A 122 -20.15 9.29 -6.67
N LEU A 123 -20.66 8.67 -5.60
CA LEU A 123 -21.39 9.33 -4.52
C LEU A 123 -20.73 8.99 -3.19
N TRP A 124 -20.59 9.97 -2.30
CA TRP A 124 -20.08 9.73 -0.96
C TRP A 124 -20.72 10.65 0.08
N PHE A 125 -20.81 10.12 1.28
CA PHE A 125 -21.33 10.80 2.46
C PHE A 125 -20.30 10.74 3.57
N THR A 126 -20.11 11.85 4.28
CA THR A 126 -19.13 11.95 5.36
C THR A 126 -19.75 12.44 6.67
N LEU A 127 -19.18 12.01 7.79
CA LEU A 127 -19.54 12.38 9.15
C LEU A 127 -18.28 12.62 9.97
N ASN A 128 -18.26 13.70 10.76
CA ASN A 128 -17.25 13.87 11.79
C ASN A 128 -17.60 13.09 13.05
N SER A 129 -16.58 12.56 13.72
CA SER A 129 -16.71 12.04 15.07
C SER A 129 -17.09 13.17 16.02
N MET A 130 -17.92 12.86 17.01
CA MET A 130 -18.17 13.74 18.13
C MET A 130 -16.85 14.14 18.80
N PRO A 131 -16.68 15.42 19.18
CA PRO A 131 -15.49 15.84 19.90
C PRO A 131 -15.41 15.06 21.20
N ARG A 132 -14.24 14.53 21.52
CA ARG A 132 -13.96 14.05 22.86
C ARG A 132 -13.88 15.28 23.76
N VAL A 133 -14.53 15.22 24.92
CA VAL A 133 -14.39 16.23 25.98
C VAL A 133 -12.87 16.41 26.18
N ASP A 134 -12.34 17.59 25.86
CA ASP A 134 -10.91 17.97 25.98
C ASP A 134 -9.95 17.61 24.84
N SER A 135 -10.43 17.35 23.63
CA SER A 135 -9.56 17.10 22.46
C SER A 135 -9.52 18.26 21.46
N GLU A 136 -8.37 18.91 21.31
CA GLU A 136 -8.09 19.88 20.23
C GLU A 136 -7.79 19.20 18.87
N GLN A 137 -7.75 17.88 18.84
CA GLN A 137 -7.43 17.14 17.61
C GLN A 137 -8.57 17.26 16.60
N ALA A 138 -8.20 17.41 15.33
CA ALA A 138 -9.15 17.38 14.23
C ALA A 138 -10.02 16.10 14.30
N PRO A 139 -11.31 16.19 13.95
CA PRO A 139 -12.21 15.05 14.06
C PRO A 139 -11.82 13.94 13.08
N VAL A 140 -12.08 12.70 13.49
CA VAL A 140 -12.00 11.53 12.62
C VAL A 140 -13.25 11.51 11.74
N VAL A 141 -13.11 11.15 10.46
CA VAL A 141 -14.24 11.15 9.52
C VAL A 141 -14.67 9.72 9.19
N LEU A 142 -15.96 9.42 9.34
CA LEU A 142 -16.57 8.21 8.77
C LEU A 142 -17.08 8.54 7.36
N MET A 143 -16.68 7.76 6.37
CA MET A 143 -17.09 7.96 4.98
C MET A 143 -17.74 6.70 4.40
N ALA A 144 -18.98 6.83 3.96
CA ALA A 144 -19.67 5.83 3.16
C ALA A 144 -19.66 6.27 1.69
N SER A 145 -19.21 5.42 0.77
CA SER A 145 -19.12 5.78 -0.65
C SER A 145 -19.53 4.66 -1.60
N CYS A 146 -19.96 5.05 -2.79
CA CYS A 146 -20.25 4.19 -3.91
C CYS A 146 -19.44 4.71 -5.11
N ILE A 147 -18.38 3.99 -5.47
CA ILE A 147 -17.44 4.41 -6.51
C ILE A 147 -17.27 3.25 -7.48
N LYS A 148 -17.53 3.50 -8.77
CA LYS A 148 -17.59 2.45 -9.80
C LYS A 148 -18.55 1.32 -9.41
N LYS A 149 -19.71 1.69 -8.83
CA LYS A 149 -20.76 0.76 -8.36
C LYS A 149 -20.27 -0.22 -7.26
N ILE A 150 -19.23 0.15 -6.52
CA ILE A 150 -18.69 -0.64 -5.42
C ILE A 150 -18.81 0.16 -4.12
N SER A 151 -19.61 -0.36 -3.18
CA SER A 151 -19.78 0.19 -1.84
C SER A 151 -18.47 0.13 -1.05
N ARG A 152 -18.19 1.18 -0.28
CA ARG A 152 -17.04 1.27 0.64
C ARG A 152 -17.47 1.95 1.93
N LEU A 153 -16.86 1.53 3.02
CA LEU A 153 -16.95 2.18 4.32
C LEU A 153 -15.53 2.34 4.85
N GLU A 154 -15.17 3.59 5.16
CA GLU A 154 -13.80 3.97 5.51
C GLU A 154 -13.82 4.92 6.71
N ILE A 155 -12.85 4.79 7.61
CA ILE A 155 -12.57 5.75 8.68
C ILE A 155 -11.28 6.50 8.33
N ILE A 156 -11.35 7.82 8.32
CA ILE A 156 -10.29 8.72 7.87
C ILE A 156 -9.72 9.47 9.06
N PHE A 157 -8.41 9.37 9.25
CA PHE A 157 -7.70 9.99 10.37
C PHE A 157 -6.97 11.25 9.91
N PRO A 158 -6.89 12.30 10.76
CA PRO A 158 -6.14 13.51 10.42
C PRO A 158 -4.63 13.26 10.40
N ASP A 159 -4.16 12.32 11.21
CA ASP A 159 -2.78 11.90 11.42
C ASP A 159 -2.57 10.42 11.07
N GLN A 160 -1.31 10.02 10.88
CA GLN A 160 -0.97 8.63 10.56
C GLN A 160 -1.18 7.74 11.79
N GLN A 161 -1.78 6.58 11.56
CA GLN A 161 -2.01 5.57 12.58
C GLN A 161 -0.97 4.46 12.49
N GLU A 162 -0.62 3.90 13.65
CA GLU A 162 0.27 2.75 13.73
C GLU A 162 -0.48 1.44 13.46
N GLY A 163 0.23 0.50 12.84
CA GLY A 163 -0.28 -0.84 12.56
C GLY A 163 -0.99 -0.98 11.21
N ALA A 164 -1.02 -2.21 10.71
CA ALA A 164 -1.62 -2.50 9.40
C ALA A 164 -3.13 -2.78 9.48
N ARG A 165 -3.63 -3.17 10.65
CA ARG A 165 -5.01 -3.65 10.84
C ARG A 165 -5.54 -3.31 12.22
N ALA A 166 -6.85 -3.16 12.32
CA ALA A 166 -7.57 -3.05 13.58
C ALA A 166 -8.86 -3.89 13.50
N ASP A 167 -9.26 -4.47 14.62
CA ASP A 167 -10.55 -5.12 14.74
C ASP A 167 -11.58 -4.07 15.13
N VAL A 168 -12.66 -3.95 14.35
CA VAL A 168 -13.65 -2.87 14.47
C VAL A 168 -15.06 -3.46 14.46
N SER A 169 -15.93 -2.94 15.33
CA SER A 169 -17.37 -3.20 15.34
C SER A 169 -18.14 -1.88 15.37
N LEU A 170 -19.19 -1.78 14.56
CA LEU A 170 -20.11 -0.64 14.50
C LEU A 170 -21.54 -1.13 14.76
N GLY A 171 -21.77 -1.70 15.95
CA GLY A 171 -23.07 -2.30 16.30
C GLY A 171 -23.37 -3.65 15.64
N SER A 172 -22.39 -4.24 14.96
CA SER A 172 -22.45 -5.55 14.31
C SER A 172 -21.30 -6.45 14.77
N GLU A 173 -21.15 -7.62 14.14
CA GLU A 173 -20.01 -8.50 14.40
C GLU A 173 -18.66 -7.78 14.18
N ARG A 174 -17.68 -8.08 15.02
CA ARG A 174 -16.34 -7.53 14.92
C ARG A 174 -15.66 -8.02 13.64
N GLN A 175 -15.12 -7.09 12.88
CA GLN A 175 -14.44 -7.37 11.61
C GLN A 175 -13.04 -6.78 11.58
N ARG A 176 -12.14 -7.44 10.86
CA ARG A 176 -10.75 -7.00 10.71
C ARG A 176 -10.63 -6.00 9.56
N TRP A 177 -10.40 -4.75 9.89
CA TRP A 177 -10.22 -3.66 8.94
C TRP A 177 -8.74 -3.44 8.67
N THR A 178 -8.40 -2.88 7.51
CA THR A 178 -7.00 -2.72 7.05
C THR A 178 -6.71 -1.26 6.76
N PHE A 179 -5.61 -0.76 7.31
CA PHE A 179 -5.11 0.58 6.99
C PHE A 179 -4.53 0.62 5.58
N ASP A 180 -4.55 1.79 4.98
CA ASP A 180 -3.80 2.04 3.77
C ASP A 180 -2.30 2.15 4.07
N GLU A 181 -1.50 2.22 3.00
CA GLU A 181 -0.04 2.30 3.09
C GLU A 181 0.46 3.50 3.91
N GLN A 182 -0.36 4.54 4.05
CA GLN A 182 -0.01 5.77 4.76
C GLN A 182 -0.57 5.80 6.19
N GLY A 183 -1.34 4.80 6.61
CA GLY A 183 -1.94 4.74 7.93
C GLY A 183 -3.04 5.79 8.18
N MET A 184 -3.61 6.41 7.14
CA MET A 184 -4.59 7.50 7.30
C MET A 184 -6.01 7.09 6.93
N VAL A 185 -6.17 5.95 6.27
CA VAL A 185 -7.47 5.44 5.83
C VAL A 185 -7.64 4.00 6.27
N LEU A 186 -8.55 3.75 7.20
CA LEU A 186 -8.92 2.41 7.64
C LEU A 186 -10.13 1.92 6.85
N ARG A 187 -10.00 0.75 6.21
CA ARG A 187 -11.00 0.22 5.27
C ARG A 187 -11.68 -1.04 5.81
N SER A 188 -13.01 -1.07 5.72
CA SER A 188 -13.82 -2.23 6.11
C SER A 188 -13.86 -3.38 5.10
N GLY A 189 -13.21 -3.19 3.94
CA GLY A 189 -13.44 -3.99 2.74
C GLY A 189 -14.31 -3.23 1.73
N ARG A 190 -14.77 -3.93 0.69
CA ARG A 190 -15.51 -3.34 -0.43
C ARG A 190 -16.66 -4.24 -0.87
N GLY A 191 -17.65 -3.66 -1.55
CA GLY A 191 -18.80 -4.39 -2.06
C GLY A 191 -19.60 -5.02 -0.93
N LEU A 192 -19.89 -6.33 -1.03
CA LEU A 192 -20.71 -7.05 -0.05
C LEU A 192 -20.20 -6.93 1.40
N ALA A 193 -18.88 -6.90 1.60
CA ALA A 193 -18.29 -6.71 2.93
C ALA A 193 -18.62 -5.34 3.53
N ALA A 194 -18.59 -4.27 2.73
CA ALA A 194 -18.99 -2.95 3.20
C ALA A 194 -20.53 -2.86 3.37
N ILE A 195 -21.29 -3.49 2.49
CA ILE A 195 -22.77 -3.50 2.52
C ILE A 195 -23.29 -4.18 3.79
N SER A 196 -22.68 -5.28 4.23
CA SER A 196 -23.12 -5.99 5.44
C SER A 196 -22.98 -5.13 6.70
N ILE A 197 -22.05 -4.17 6.71
CA ILE A 197 -21.88 -3.19 7.79
C ILE A 197 -22.82 -2.00 7.58
N LEU A 198 -22.92 -1.47 6.36
CA LEU A 198 -23.73 -0.29 6.07
C LEU A 198 -25.23 -0.53 6.28
N LYS A 199 -25.76 -1.70 5.89
CA LYS A 199 -27.20 -2.04 6.01
C LYS A 199 -27.79 -1.80 7.41
N PRO A 200 -27.21 -2.35 8.49
CA PRO A 200 -27.74 -2.10 9.84
C PRO A 200 -27.54 -0.65 10.32
N LEU A 201 -26.51 0.06 9.82
CA LEU A 201 -26.17 1.43 10.24
C LEU A 201 -27.16 2.48 9.72
N VAL A 202 -27.77 2.27 8.55
CA VAL A 202 -28.74 3.20 7.92
C VAL A 202 -29.95 3.52 8.79
N ARG A 203 -30.21 2.73 9.84
CA ARG A 203 -31.34 2.95 10.77
C ARG A 203 -30.91 3.49 12.14
N GLN A 204 -29.60 3.58 12.38
CA GLN A 204 -29.09 4.04 13.67
C GLN A 204 -29.13 5.57 13.72
N LYS A 205 -29.37 6.09 14.91
CA LYS A 205 -29.26 7.54 15.21
C LYS A 205 -27.82 7.92 15.57
N GLN A 206 -27.08 6.97 16.12
CA GLN A 206 -25.68 7.10 16.50
C GLN A 206 -24.91 5.84 16.11
N ILE A 207 -23.66 6.03 15.73
CA ILE A 207 -22.74 4.93 15.43
C ILE A 207 -21.63 4.96 16.47
N HIS A 208 -21.62 3.95 17.35
CA HIS A 208 -20.54 3.75 18.31
C HIS A 208 -19.52 2.77 17.74
N VAL A 209 -18.26 3.20 17.68
CA VAL A 209 -17.17 2.35 17.20
C VAL A 209 -16.51 1.66 18.39
N ARG A 210 -16.39 0.34 18.30
CA ARG A 210 -15.63 -0.49 19.24
C ARG A 210 -14.42 -1.09 18.56
N SER A 211 -13.24 -0.98 19.17
CA SER A 211 -12.00 -1.47 18.58
C SER A 211 -10.97 -1.91 19.62
N ASN A 212 -9.99 -2.69 19.17
CA ASN A 212 -8.79 -2.98 19.95
C ASN A 212 -7.71 -1.87 19.85
N SER A 213 -7.93 -0.85 19.00
CA SER A 213 -7.07 0.33 18.91
C SER A 213 -7.67 1.48 19.71
N GLU A 214 -6.91 2.05 20.65
CA GLU A 214 -7.36 3.13 21.53
C GLU A 214 -7.80 4.39 20.77
N ARG A 215 -7.17 4.68 19.62
CA ARG A 215 -7.56 5.82 18.78
C ARG A 215 -8.95 5.66 18.16
N ILE A 216 -9.33 4.41 17.88
CA ILE A 216 -10.56 4.05 17.18
C ILE A 216 -11.68 3.76 18.17
N ASP A 217 -11.35 3.10 19.28
CA ASP A 217 -12.32 2.71 20.29
C ASP A 217 -12.98 3.93 20.94
N GLY A 218 -14.30 3.89 21.05
CA GLY A 218 -15.09 4.96 21.65
C GLY A 218 -15.39 6.14 20.72
N LEU A 219 -15.01 6.10 19.43
CA LEU A 219 -15.51 7.08 18.47
C LEU A 219 -17.03 6.99 18.37
N VAL A 220 -17.70 8.14 18.34
CA VAL A 220 -19.15 8.25 18.20
C VAL A 220 -19.46 9.18 17.02
N PHE A 221 -20.39 8.76 16.16
CA PHE A 221 -20.88 9.59 15.04
C PHE A 221 -22.39 9.77 15.18
N GLU A 222 -22.85 11.02 15.16
CA GLU A 222 -24.28 11.37 15.13
C GLU A 222 -24.81 11.27 13.71
N THR A 223 -25.91 10.53 13.51
CA THR A 223 -26.45 10.23 12.19
C THR A 223 -27.94 10.55 12.09
N PRO A 224 -28.34 11.82 12.26
CA PRO A 224 -29.72 12.23 12.05
C PRO A 224 -30.17 11.90 10.63
N ASN A 225 -31.41 11.44 10.48
CA ASN A 225 -32.07 11.16 9.19
C ASN A 225 -31.30 10.23 8.22
N SER A 226 -30.44 9.36 8.76
CA SER A 226 -29.56 8.47 8.00
C SER A 226 -30.26 7.60 6.94
N LYS A 227 -31.51 7.19 7.22
CA LYS A 227 -32.32 6.39 6.29
C LYS A 227 -32.58 7.11 4.97
N ASP A 228 -32.94 8.38 5.04
CA ASP A 228 -33.31 9.16 3.87
C ASP A 228 -32.04 9.67 3.18
N THR A 229 -31.03 10.07 3.95
CA THR A 229 -29.78 10.60 3.40
C THR A 229 -28.98 9.56 2.62
N LEU A 230 -28.94 8.30 3.05
CA LEU A 230 -28.17 7.24 2.37
C LEU A 230 -28.96 6.49 1.30
N SER A 231 -30.21 6.88 1.01
CA SER A 231 -31.06 6.22 -0.01
C SER A 231 -30.39 6.21 -1.39
N GLU A 232 -29.87 7.35 -1.83
CA GLU A 232 -29.16 7.49 -3.11
C GLU A 232 -27.92 6.60 -3.21
N LEU A 233 -27.20 6.40 -2.09
CA LEU A 233 -26.03 5.52 -2.04
C LEU A 233 -26.43 4.07 -2.31
N ARG A 234 -27.57 3.65 -1.75
CA ARG A 234 -28.12 2.32 -1.91
C ARG A 234 -28.63 2.08 -3.32
N GLU A 235 -29.25 3.08 -3.93
CA GLU A 235 -29.70 3.02 -5.32
C GLU A 235 -28.51 2.89 -6.27
N LEU A 236 -27.49 3.74 -6.10
CA LEU A 236 -26.31 3.75 -6.97
C LEU A 236 -25.52 2.44 -6.91
N CYS A 237 -25.38 1.86 -5.71
CA CYS A 237 -24.64 0.61 -5.47
C CYS A 237 -25.52 -0.65 -5.40
N ARG A 238 -26.84 -0.51 -5.59
CA ARG A 238 -27.84 -1.60 -5.70
C ARG A 238 -27.93 -2.55 -4.49
N TRP A 239 -28.29 -2.06 -3.28
CA TRP A 239 -28.42 -2.93 -2.09
C TRP A 239 -29.47 -2.59 -1.03
#